data_AF-A6FZA2-F1
#
_entry.id   AF-A6FZA2-F1
#
_cell.length_a   1.000
_cell.length_b   1.000
_cell.length_c   1.000
_cell.angle_alpha   90.00
_cell.angle_beta   90.00
_cell.angle_gamma   90.00
#
_symmetry.space_group_name_H-M   'P 1'
#
loop_
_entity.id
_entity.type
_entity.pdbx_description
1 polymer ?
#
loop_
_entity_poly.entity_id
_entity_poly.type
_entity_poly.pdbx_seq_one_letter_code
_entity_poly.pdbx_strand_id
1 'polypeptide(L)'
;MSKLNGAHLIALARKAPSKSMRIELEVLIVASIACLGCRVDSEVGSLSWGGYETEAGGDTASDAADDEASTDAADEASPETESAGSEDDDDGATKFDIGEQGDQGDDGPIDPCVVVDDESGVVGDCDDSAPPGSFDPDIQWSFTPPGHTNIITIPLVANMTDDDDNGTIDLCDVPDVVVIGTHFETDPGTMYLLDGETGQVHFEFAHPVIGGVTPALGDIDGDGLVEVVAAAYAMGTSQPRLAAFEHDGALKWLSDTTWDSHQDGAIALADVDNDGDVEIAAGVQLFDHEGAQLWANYVNGNPLYGHYSATTMADLDGDEDLEILVGHAAFEHDGALIWEFPEYEVSSQWGASAHAQVADLDDDGAPEVIIAASQGLTLIETDGSVVYQDQRPSGEASDWNRPLAIHDFDMDGGVEMAVSTIDHFAVYDPSLETVFIEPIGDWSGQAGGTAFDFLGSGTAQAIYGGEQQLYVFDDVGNVLMQVPRHSATWIEYPVVADIDNDGSAELLITTKVDNGVTPVLQAYRDVEDRWVPARRIWNQHTYHVTNVREDGTIPQVEPKHWTKLNTFRTQAQIGEGGICDPVG
;
A
#
# COMPACT_ATOMS: atom_id res chain seq x y z
N MET A 1 -62.61 -58.54 18.58
CA MET A 1 -62.25 -59.90 18.10
C MET A 1 -60.86 -60.19 18.67
N SER A 2 -60.80 -60.89 19.81
CA SER A 2 -60.33 -62.29 19.95
C SER A 2 -58.83 -62.45 19.67
N LYS A 3 -58.01 -63.12 20.50
CA LYS A 3 -58.17 -63.95 21.70
C LYS A 3 -56.75 -64.44 22.07
N LEU A 4 -56.45 -64.57 23.38
CA LEU A 4 -55.75 -65.70 24.05
C LEU A 4 -54.26 -65.95 23.67
N ASN A 5 -53.35 -66.50 24.49
CA ASN A 5 -53.27 -67.05 25.85
C ASN A 5 -51.75 -67.20 26.15
N GLY A 6 -51.24 -66.95 27.36
CA GLY A 6 -51.08 -67.95 28.44
C GLY A 6 -49.58 -68.16 28.73
N ALA A 7 -49.00 -67.65 29.81
CA ALA A 7 -49.02 -68.11 31.22
C ALA A 7 -47.94 -69.17 31.57
N HIS A 8 -47.07 -68.83 32.54
CA HIS A 8 -46.39 -69.65 33.58
C HIS A 8 -45.03 -69.01 33.98
N LEU A 9 -44.50 -68.96 35.22
CA LEU A 9 -44.98 -69.16 36.60
C LEU A 9 -43.81 -68.68 37.55
N ILE A 10 -44.10 -67.78 38.51
CA ILE A 10 -43.64 -67.68 39.92
C ILE A 10 -42.12 -67.66 40.34
N ALA A 11 -41.76 -66.53 41.01
CA ALA A 11 -40.87 -66.28 42.19
C ALA A 11 -39.32 -66.50 42.09
N LEU A 12 -38.40 -65.72 42.69
CA LEU A 12 -38.37 -64.94 43.96
C LEU A 12 -37.35 -63.77 43.92
N ALA A 13 -37.74 -62.64 44.53
CA ALA A 13 -37.01 -61.71 45.42
C ALA A 13 -35.71 -60.93 45.06
N ARG A 14 -35.91 -59.59 44.96
CA ARG A 14 -35.14 -58.43 45.53
C ARG A 14 -33.66 -58.28 45.11
N LYS A 15 -33.18 -57.16 44.55
CA LYS A 15 -33.21 -55.76 45.05
C LYS A 15 -32.64 -54.82 43.96
N ALA A 16 -33.27 -53.64 43.75
CA ALA A 16 -32.86 -52.53 42.87
C ALA A 16 -31.69 -51.70 43.51
N PRO A 17 -31.01 -50.69 42.87
CA PRO A 17 -31.54 -49.78 41.84
C PRO A 17 -30.65 -49.36 40.64
N SER A 18 -31.37 -48.84 39.63
CA SER A 18 -31.05 -47.90 38.53
C SER A 18 -29.60 -47.55 38.16
N LYS A 19 -29.26 -47.81 36.89
CA LYS A 19 -28.30 -47.01 36.11
C LYS A 19 -29.04 -46.43 34.90
N SER A 20 -29.05 -45.09 34.79
CA SER A 20 -29.36 -44.37 33.56
C SER A 20 -28.14 -44.43 32.65
N MET A 21 -28.35 -44.83 31.39
CA MET A 21 -27.35 -44.82 30.32
C MET A 21 -27.65 -43.60 29.45
N ARG A 22 -26.75 -42.60 29.46
CA ARG A 22 -26.67 -41.53 28.46
C ARG A 22 -25.71 -41.99 27.37
N ILE A 23 -26.05 -41.66 26.13
CA ILE A 23 -25.23 -41.85 24.94
C ILE A 23 -24.17 -40.74 24.95
N GLU A 24 -22.90 -41.12 24.93
CA GLU A 24 -21.75 -40.20 24.77
C GLU A 24 -21.49 -39.98 23.28
N LEU A 25 -21.31 -38.70 22.92
CA LEU A 25 -20.81 -38.24 21.62
C LEU A 25 -19.34 -37.88 21.88
N GLU A 26 -18.41 -38.58 21.24
CA GLU A 26 -16.98 -38.29 21.32
C GLU A 26 -16.68 -37.01 20.53
N VAL A 27 -16.15 -36.00 21.23
CA VAL A 27 -15.49 -34.82 20.64
C VAL A 27 -13.99 -35.02 20.88
N LEU A 28 -13.23 -35.11 19.79
CA LEU A 28 -11.77 -35.16 19.82
C LEU A 28 -11.25 -33.73 19.96
N ILE A 29 -10.76 -33.38 21.15
CA ILE A 29 -10.04 -32.13 21.40
C ILE A 29 -8.55 -32.41 21.17
N VAL A 30 -7.95 -31.80 20.16
CA VAL A 30 -6.49 -31.71 20.02
C VAL A 30 -6.03 -30.52 20.85
N ALA A 31 -5.19 -30.79 21.85
CA ALA A 31 -4.65 -29.80 22.77
C ALA A 31 -3.35 -29.20 22.21
N SER A 32 -3.31 -27.89 22.01
CA SER A 32 -2.09 -27.12 21.76
C SER A 32 -1.20 -27.13 23.01
N ILE A 33 0.07 -27.51 22.82
CA ILE A 33 1.08 -27.59 23.88
C ILE A 33 1.66 -26.20 24.10
N ALA A 34 1.29 -25.56 25.21
CA ALA A 34 2.01 -24.41 25.75
C ALA A 34 3.28 -24.92 26.46
N CYS A 35 4.46 -24.60 25.93
CA CYS A 35 5.74 -24.85 26.59
C CYS A 35 5.99 -23.76 27.65
N LEU A 36 5.70 -24.09 28.91
CA LEU A 36 6.18 -23.34 30.08
C LEU A 36 7.38 -24.09 30.68
N GLY A 37 8.58 -23.51 30.62
CA GLY A 37 9.71 -24.07 31.35
C GLY A 37 11.09 -23.55 30.98
N CYS A 38 11.44 -22.35 31.43
CA CYS A 38 12.81 -22.06 31.88
C CYS A 38 12.76 -21.08 33.05
N ARG A 39 12.97 -21.64 34.24
CA ARG A 39 13.08 -20.94 35.52
C ARG A 39 14.55 -20.57 35.68
N VAL A 40 14.87 -19.28 35.65
CA VAL A 40 16.17 -18.77 36.10
C VAL A 40 15.91 -17.94 37.35
N ASP A 41 16.43 -18.42 38.47
CA ASP A 41 16.46 -17.69 39.73
C ASP A 41 17.26 -16.39 39.53
N SER A 42 16.64 -15.24 39.82
CA SER A 42 17.39 -14.04 40.18
C SER A 42 16.70 -13.36 41.36
N GLU A 43 17.53 -13.04 42.35
CA GLU A 43 17.17 -12.49 43.64
C GLU A 43 16.55 -11.10 43.49
N VAL A 44 15.41 -10.89 44.17
CA VAL A 44 14.76 -9.58 44.28
C VAL A 44 15.61 -8.70 45.20
N GLY A 45 16.51 -7.92 44.61
CA GLY A 45 17.16 -6.79 45.25
C GLY A 45 16.32 -5.54 45.06
N SER A 46 15.65 -5.09 46.12
CA SER A 46 14.95 -3.80 46.15
C SER A 46 15.96 -2.65 46.02
N LEU A 47 15.90 -1.89 44.93
CA LEU A 47 16.59 -0.62 44.79
C LEU A 47 15.56 0.52 44.72
N SER A 48 15.60 1.35 45.76
CA SER A 48 14.86 2.59 45.90
C SER A 48 15.37 3.63 44.91
N TRP A 49 14.45 4.27 44.18
CA TRP A 49 14.74 5.50 43.46
C TRP A 49 14.93 6.65 44.47
N GLY A 50 16.18 7.08 44.62
CA GLY A 50 16.56 8.29 45.35
C GLY A 50 16.33 9.52 44.48
N GLY A 51 15.69 10.53 45.08
CA GLY A 51 15.34 11.78 44.42
C GLY A 51 16.55 12.63 44.02
N TYR A 52 16.34 13.41 42.97
CA TYR A 52 17.12 14.59 42.66
C TYR A 52 16.25 15.82 42.94
N GLU A 53 16.58 16.54 44.01
CA GLU A 53 16.31 17.98 44.12
C GLU A 53 17.51 18.72 43.54
N THR A 54 17.27 19.76 42.76
CA THR A 54 18.00 21.03 42.92
C THR A 54 17.20 22.19 42.35
N GLU A 55 17.36 23.31 43.03
CA GLU A 55 16.42 24.40 43.17
C GLU A 55 16.35 25.36 41.98
N ALA A 56 15.17 25.96 41.84
CA ALA A 56 14.93 27.18 41.09
C ALA A 56 15.48 28.41 41.83
N GLY A 57 15.96 29.38 41.07
CA GLY A 57 16.21 30.74 41.52
C GLY A 57 16.02 31.71 40.37
N GLY A 58 14.84 32.34 40.29
CA GLY A 58 14.62 33.55 39.50
C GLY A 58 15.17 34.78 40.22
N ASP A 59 15.46 35.86 39.49
CA ASP A 59 14.48 36.93 39.25
C ASP A 59 15.17 38.24 38.78
N THR A 60 14.38 39.05 38.09
CA THR A 60 14.44 40.51 37.89
C THR A 60 15.15 41.14 36.68
N ALA A 61 14.31 41.92 35.98
CA ALA A 61 14.49 42.80 34.84
C ALA A 61 15.11 44.17 35.17
N SER A 62 15.53 44.93 34.14
CA SER A 62 14.95 46.24 33.75
C SER A 62 15.87 47.05 32.83
N ASP A 63 15.23 47.67 31.81
CA ASP A 63 15.46 48.99 31.19
C ASP A 63 16.78 49.30 30.45
N ALA A 64 16.86 50.14 29.42
CA ALA A 64 15.97 50.77 28.43
C ALA A 64 16.86 51.73 27.59
N ALA A 65 16.47 52.02 26.34
CA ALA A 65 16.74 53.26 25.56
C ALA A 65 18.22 53.59 25.21
N ASP A 66 18.61 54.32 24.15
CA ASP A 66 17.99 54.98 22.99
C ASP A 66 19.18 55.48 22.09
N ASP A 67 18.83 56.07 20.95
CA ASP A 67 19.58 56.97 20.03
C ASP A 67 20.12 56.32 18.72
N GLU A 68 19.47 56.51 17.56
CA GLU A 68 19.38 57.72 16.67
C GLU A 68 20.74 57.99 15.96
N ALA A 69 20.90 58.30 14.66
CA ALA A 69 20.02 58.52 13.51
C ALA A 69 20.87 58.61 12.21
N SER A 70 20.20 58.41 11.05
CA SER A 70 20.22 59.19 9.79
C SER A 70 21.53 59.51 9.02
N THR A 71 21.55 59.18 7.71
CA THR A 71 21.46 60.11 6.55
C THR A 71 21.44 59.33 5.21
N ASP A 72 20.35 59.41 4.42
CA ASP A 72 20.15 60.15 3.14
C ASP A 72 21.13 59.82 2.00
N ALA A 73 20.80 59.73 0.69
CA ALA A 73 19.57 59.70 -0.12
C ALA A 73 20.02 59.59 -1.61
N ALA A 74 19.02 59.49 -2.51
CA ALA A 74 19.03 59.70 -3.99
C ALA A 74 19.40 58.48 -4.87
N ASP A 75 18.49 57.83 -5.61
CA ASP A 75 17.52 58.29 -6.66
C ASP A 75 18.21 58.59 -8.00
N GLU A 76 17.77 57.95 -9.09
CA GLU A 76 17.74 58.44 -10.49
C GLU A 76 17.18 57.34 -11.42
N ALA A 77 16.22 57.76 -12.27
CA ALA A 77 15.39 56.95 -13.14
C ALA A 77 15.84 57.00 -14.62
N SER A 78 15.17 56.17 -15.43
CA SER A 78 15.33 55.89 -16.87
C SER A 78 15.53 57.07 -17.83
N PRO A 79 15.84 56.77 -19.11
CA PRO A 79 14.83 57.10 -20.12
C PRO A 79 14.67 56.09 -21.27
N GLU A 80 13.44 56.05 -21.79
CA GLU A 80 13.04 55.49 -23.09
C GLU A 80 13.48 56.39 -24.26
N THR A 81 13.58 55.82 -25.46
CA THR A 81 13.62 56.58 -26.73
C THR A 81 12.74 55.92 -27.79
N GLU A 82 11.79 56.69 -28.32
CA GLU A 82 11.02 56.41 -29.53
C GLU A 82 11.81 56.78 -30.80
N SER A 83 11.48 56.13 -31.93
CA SER A 83 11.54 56.78 -33.25
C SER A 83 10.57 56.11 -34.23
N ALA A 84 9.78 56.93 -34.92
CA ALA A 84 8.76 56.56 -35.90
C ALA A 84 9.17 56.86 -37.35
N GLY A 85 8.63 56.08 -38.29
CA GLY A 85 8.07 56.56 -39.57
C GLY A 85 8.81 56.22 -40.88
N SER A 86 8.15 55.44 -41.76
CA SER A 86 7.65 55.93 -43.07
C SER A 86 6.83 54.88 -43.82
N GLU A 87 5.74 55.36 -44.42
CA GLU A 87 4.69 54.70 -45.23
C GLU A 87 5.18 54.23 -46.61
N ASP A 88 4.51 53.22 -47.18
CA ASP A 88 4.08 53.19 -48.60
C ASP A 88 2.96 52.13 -48.78
N ASP A 89 1.82 52.59 -49.28
CA ASP A 89 0.64 51.82 -49.73
C ASP A 89 0.92 51.05 -51.05
N ASP A 90 0.29 49.89 -51.28
CA ASP A 90 -0.72 49.70 -52.35
C ASP A 90 -1.17 48.21 -52.52
N ASP A 91 -2.50 48.03 -52.49
CA ASP A 91 -3.36 47.07 -53.19
C ASP A 91 -3.05 45.55 -53.33
N GLY A 92 -4.01 44.75 -52.83
CA GLY A 92 -4.77 43.89 -53.76
C GLY A 92 -4.76 42.37 -53.53
N ALA A 93 -5.90 41.88 -53.04
CA ALA A 93 -6.50 40.58 -53.34
C ALA A 93 -5.80 39.29 -52.86
N THR A 94 -6.44 38.70 -51.85
CA THR A 94 -6.54 37.27 -51.53
C THR A 94 -6.12 36.31 -52.64
N LYS A 95 -5.07 35.53 -52.36
CA LYS A 95 -4.86 34.21 -52.94
C LYS A 95 -4.79 33.20 -51.81
N PHE A 96 -5.78 32.31 -51.80
CA PHE A 96 -5.70 31.01 -51.15
C PHE A 96 -4.55 30.24 -51.80
N ASP A 97 -3.46 30.04 -51.07
CA ASP A 97 -2.56 28.92 -51.30
C ASP A 97 -2.65 28.02 -50.07
N ILE A 98 -3.35 26.90 -50.28
CA ILE A 98 -3.31 25.73 -49.41
C ILE A 98 -1.86 25.23 -49.45
N GLY A 99 -1.10 25.60 -48.42
CA GLY A 99 0.13 24.89 -48.05
C GLY A 99 -0.25 23.87 -47.00
N GLU A 100 -0.01 22.60 -47.30
CA GLU A 100 0.06 21.52 -46.30
C GLU A 100 1.02 21.96 -45.19
N GLN A 101 0.48 22.46 -44.08
CA GLN A 101 1.15 22.30 -42.80
C GLN A 101 0.83 20.87 -42.37
N GLY A 102 1.78 19.97 -42.67
CA GLY A 102 1.96 18.83 -41.80
C GLY A 102 2.24 19.39 -40.42
N ASP A 103 1.34 19.11 -39.50
CA ASP A 103 1.54 19.27 -38.08
C ASP A 103 2.62 18.26 -37.69
N GLN A 104 3.88 18.64 -37.91
CA GLN A 104 4.98 18.02 -37.17
C GLN A 104 5.03 18.82 -35.89
N GLY A 105 4.47 18.24 -34.82
CA GLY A 105 4.72 18.67 -33.46
C GLY A 105 6.22 18.85 -33.32
N ASP A 106 6.62 20.09 -33.06
CA ASP A 106 7.97 20.47 -32.67
C ASP A 106 8.06 20.20 -31.18
N ASP A 107 8.01 18.91 -30.81
CA ASP A 107 8.28 18.50 -29.45
C ASP A 107 9.80 18.58 -29.30
N GLY A 108 10.26 19.62 -28.60
CA GLY A 108 11.65 19.75 -28.19
C GLY A 108 12.12 18.48 -27.46
N PRO A 109 13.43 18.32 -27.24
CA PRO A 109 13.92 17.19 -26.46
C PRO A 109 13.20 17.14 -25.10
N ILE A 110 12.53 16.02 -24.83
CA ILE A 110 11.88 15.73 -23.55
C ILE A 110 12.96 15.75 -22.48
N ASP A 111 12.72 16.48 -21.40
CA ASP A 111 13.61 16.50 -20.24
C ASP A 111 13.33 15.23 -19.40
N PRO A 112 14.27 14.29 -19.29
CA PRO A 112 14.04 13.01 -18.61
C PRO A 112 13.92 13.16 -17.09
N CYS A 113 14.29 14.32 -16.54
CA CYS A 113 14.27 14.57 -15.10
C CYS A 113 12.90 15.03 -14.58
N VAL A 114 11.93 15.28 -15.46
CA VAL A 114 10.58 15.74 -15.06
C VAL A 114 9.51 14.83 -15.62
N VAL A 115 8.42 14.68 -14.86
CA VAL A 115 7.25 13.96 -15.37
C VAL A 115 6.64 14.80 -16.49
N VAL A 116 6.43 14.19 -17.65
CA VAL A 116 5.72 14.84 -18.76
C VAL A 116 4.23 14.70 -18.51
N ASP A 117 3.50 15.80 -18.54
CA ASP A 117 2.03 15.79 -18.53
C ASP A 117 1.54 15.17 -19.85
N ASP A 118 1.25 13.87 -19.87
CA ASP A 118 0.54 13.27 -20.99
C ASP A 118 -0.96 13.54 -20.82
N GLU A 119 -1.42 14.76 -21.14
CA GLU A 119 -2.87 15.07 -21.22
C GLU A 119 -3.66 14.11 -22.13
N SER A 120 -2.96 13.31 -22.93
CA SER A 120 -3.54 12.26 -23.77
C SER A 120 -3.93 10.98 -23.01
N GLY A 121 -3.32 10.71 -21.85
CA GLY A 121 -3.43 9.46 -21.11
C GLY A 121 -3.15 8.22 -21.99
N VAL A 122 -2.34 8.36 -23.04
CA VAL A 122 -2.03 7.26 -23.96
C VAL A 122 -0.85 6.51 -23.37
N VAL A 123 -1.17 5.43 -22.66
CA VAL A 123 -0.19 4.40 -22.33
C VAL A 123 0.31 3.81 -23.65
N GLY A 124 1.63 3.90 -23.89
CA GLY A 124 2.26 3.34 -25.08
C GLY A 124 2.46 1.83 -24.96
N ASP A 125 2.76 1.15 -26.07
CA ASP A 125 3.15 -0.26 -26.06
C ASP A 125 4.56 -0.40 -25.44
N CYS A 126 4.77 -1.34 -24.51
CA CYS A 126 6.10 -1.65 -23.99
C CYS A 126 6.93 -2.42 -25.03
N ASP A 127 7.91 -1.74 -25.63
CA ASP A 127 8.82 -2.34 -26.61
C ASP A 127 10.06 -3.01 -25.99
N ASP A 128 10.36 -2.75 -24.70
CA ASP A 128 11.53 -3.36 -24.05
C ASP A 128 11.24 -4.78 -23.58
N SER A 129 12.16 -5.67 -23.89
CA SER A 129 12.13 -7.07 -23.45
C SER A 129 13.49 -7.45 -22.89
N ALA A 130 13.51 -8.13 -21.75
CA ALA A 130 14.74 -8.66 -21.19
C ALA A 130 15.31 -9.78 -22.09
N PRO A 131 16.64 -9.91 -22.22
CA PRO A 131 17.24 -11.03 -22.94
C PRO A 131 16.80 -12.41 -22.41
N PRO A 132 16.82 -13.48 -23.21
CA PRO A 132 16.49 -14.82 -22.70
C PRO A 132 17.39 -15.26 -21.54
N GLY A 133 16.78 -15.70 -20.44
CA GLY A 133 17.50 -16.12 -19.23
C GLY A 133 17.91 -14.98 -18.30
N SER A 134 17.24 -13.81 -18.41
CA SER A 134 17.47 -12.62 -17.57
C SER A 134 16.74 -12.65 -16.24
N PHE A 135 16.62 -13.84 -15.63
CA PHE A 135 16.06 -14.00 -14.30
C PHE A 135 17.07 -14.72 -13.43
N ASP A 136 18.11 -13.99 -13.02
CA ASP A 136 19.17 -14.46 -12.12
C ASP A 136 19.28 -13.50 -10.92
N PRO A 137 18.35 -13.59 -9.95
CA PRO A 137 18.25 -12.64 -8.85
C PRO A 137 19.41 -12.78 -7.85
N ASP A 138 20.01 -11.66 -7.45
CA ASP A 138 20.96 -11.55 -6.34
C ASP A 138 20.60 -10.38 -5.42
N ILE A 139 21.09 -10.43 -4.19
CA ILE A 139 20.90 -9.36 -3.22
C ILE A 139 21.78 -8.18 -3.63
N GLN A 140 21.17 -7.03 -3.91
CA GLN A 140 21.88 -5.78 -4.13
C GLN A 140 22.40 -5.22 -2.81
N TRP A 141 21.49 -5.03 -1.85
CA TRP A 141 21.80 -4.63 -0.49
C TRP A 141 20.77 -5.19 0.49
N SER A 142 21.06 -5.05 1.78
CA SER A 142 20.13 -5.44 2.83
C SER A 142 20.25 -4.52 4.02
N PHE A 143 19.12 -4.30 4.69
CA PHE A 143 19.03 -3.41 5.84
C PHE A 143 18.42 -4.12 7.05
N THR A 144 18.90 -3.75 8.24
CA THR A 144 18.33 -4.18 9.52
C THR A 144 18.28 -2.95 10.42
N PRO A 145 17.08 -2.42 10.72
CA PRO A 145 16.98 -1.17 11.46
C PRO A 145 17.63 -1.29 12.84
N PRO A 146 18.50 -0.34 13.24
CA PRO A 146 19.22 -0.43 14.50
C PRO A 146 18.29 -0.57 15.71
N GLY A 147 18.47 -1.64 16.47
CA GLY A 147 17.69 -1.87 17.68
C GLY A 147 16.31 -2.49 17.45
N HIS A 148 15.87 -2.68 16.20
CA HIS A 148 14.58 -3.28 15.85
C HIS A 148 14.75 -4.71 15.33
N THR A 149 13.66 -5.47 15.32
CA THR A 149 13.68 -6.88 14.89
C THR A 149 12.74 -7.20 13.73
N ASN A 150 11.93 -6.24 13.30
CA ASN A 150 10.94 -6.46 12.24
C ASN A 150 10.76 -5.17 11.43
N ILE A 151 10.43 -5.35 10.17
CA ILE A 151 9.67 -4.42 9.33
C ILE A 151 8.49 -5.27 8.89
N ILE A 152 7.29 -4.80 9.21
CA ILE A 152 6.05 -5.57 9.03
C ILE A 152 5.01 -4.82 8.20
N THR A 153 5.43 -3.70 7.62
CA THR A 153 4.72 -2.95 6.59
C THR A 153 5.38 -3.24 5.24
N ILE A 154 4.77 -2.82 4.14
CA ILE A 154 5.49 -2.75 2.87
C ILE A 154 6.57 -1.65 2.95
N PRO A 155 7.69 -1.79 2.21
CA PRO A 155 8.55 -0.64 1.94
C PRO A 155 7.85 0.29 0.94
N LEU A 156 8.11 1.59 1.03
CA LEU A 156 7.59 2.59 0.11
C LEU A 156 8.77 3.20 -0.65
N VAL A 157 8.54 3.63 -1.89
CA VAL A 157 9.60 4.16 -2.77
C VAL A 157 9.14 5.49 -3.37
N ALA A 158 9.98 6.51 -3.33
CA ALA A 158 9.84 7.82 -4.00
C ALA A 158 11.18 8.59 -3.97
N ASN A 159 11.37 9.58 -4.85
CA ASN A 159 12.53 10.48 -4.77
C ASN A 159 12.29 11.51 -3.65
N MET A 160 13.19 11.56 -2.64
CA MET A 160 13.08 12.46 -1.49
C MET A 160 14.38 13.22 -1.17
N THR A 161 15.48 12.88 -1.85
CA THR A 161 16.79 13.54 -1.76
C THR A 161 17.26 14.12 -3.09
N ASP A 162 18.05 15.19 -3.00
CA ASP A 162 18.76 15.84 -4.12
C ASP A 162 20.18 15.25 -4.16
N ASP A 163 20.35 14.16 -4.92
CA ASP A 163 21.56 13.34 -4.95
C ASP A 163 22.62 13.89 -5.91
N ASP A 164 22.20 14.71 -6.88
CA ASP A 164 23.09 15.37 -7.83
C ASP A 164 23.52 16.80 -7.40
N ASP A 165 23.04 17.28 -6.25
CA ASP A 165 23.27 18.60 -5.64
C ASP A 165 22.84 19.78 -6.56
N ASN A 166 21.80 19.60 -7.39
CA ASN A 166 21.33 20.63 -8.33
C ASN A 166 20.31 21.61 -7.70
N GLY A 167 19.78 21.30 -6.52
CA GLY A 167 18.83 22.11 -5.76
C GLY A 167 17.36 21.79 -6.01
N THR A 168 17.05 20.71 -6.73
CA THR A 168 15.71 20.15 -6.94
C THR A 168 15.72 18.66 -6.61
N ILE A 169 14.56 18.14 -6.19
CA ILE A 169 14.34 16.70 -6.05
C ILE A 169 13.44 16.31 -7.23
N ASP A 170 13.97 15.54 -8.17
CA ASP A 170 13.32 15.22 -9.43
C ASP A 170 13.67 13.81 -9.92
N LEU A 171 13.20 13.41 -11.10
CA LEU A 171 13.36 12.04 -11.60
C LEU A 171 14.81 11.65 -11.95
N CYS A 172 15.75 12.58 -11.94
CA CYS A 172 17.17 12.28 -12.13
C CYS A 172 17.90 11.94 -10.83
N ASP A 173 17.28 12.18 -9.68
CA ASP A 173 17.77 11.72 -8.38
C ASP A 173 17.59 10.22 -8.19
N VAL A 174 18.23 9.68 -7.15
CA VAL A 174 18.13 8.27 -6.79
C VAL A 174 16.86 8.10 -5.93
N PRO A 175 15.96 7.16 -6.26
CA PRO A 175 14.80 6.90 -5.41
C PRO A 175 15.19 6.46 -4.01
N ASP A 176 14.43 6.92 -3.03
CA ASP A 176 14.59 6.55 -1.63
C ASP A 176 13.60 5.45 -1.23
N VAL A 177 13.97 4.68 -0.21
CA VAL A 177 13.13 3.65 0.40
C VAL A 177 12.76 4.05 1.83
N VAL A 178 11.46 4.19 2.10
CA VAL A 178 10.91 4.45 3.43
C VAL A 178 10.48 3.14 4.10
N VAL A 179 10.97 2.89 5.32
CA VAL A 179 10.58 1.72 6.13
C VAL A 179 10.40 2.04 7.61
N ILE A 180 9.60 1.23 8.30
CA ILE A 180 9.42 1.30 9.76
C ILE A 180 10.06 0.10 10.44
N GLY A 181 11.11 0.34 11.22
CA GLY A 181 11.67 -0.63 12.15
C GLY A 181 10.82 -0.71 13.43
N THR A 182 10.45 -1.93 13.83
CA THR A 182 9.70 -2.18 15.08
C THR A 182 10.06 -3.52 15.74
N HIS A 183 9.64 -3.70 16.99
CA HIS A 183 9.63 -4.99 17.69
C HIS A 183 8.31 -5.76 17.54
N PHE A 184 7.20 -5.06 17.39
CA PHE A 184 5.85 -5.62 17.28
C PHE A 184 4.88 -4.58 16.67
N GLU A 185 3.68 -4.98 16.21
CA GLU A 185 2.80 -4.05 15.48
C GLU A 185 2.33 -2.82 16.28
N THR A 186 2.14 -2.99 17.58
CA THR A 186 1.63 -1.94 18.46
C THR A 186 2.74 -1.17 19.17
N ASP A 187 4.00 -1.61 19.02
CA ASP A 187 5.16 -0.95 19.59
C ASP A 187 5.47 0.35 18.82
N PRO A 188 6.00 1.38 19.49
CA PRO A 188 6.57 2.53 18.80
C PRO A 188 7.69 2.08 17.87
N GLY A 189 7.54 2.39 16.59
CA GLY A 189 8.53 2.17 15.53
C GLY A 189 9.37 3.41 15.25
N THR A 190 10.51 3.18 14.62
CA THR A 190 11.36 4.24 14.04
C THR A 190 11.25 4.14 12.53
N MET A 191 10.93 5.26 11.88
CA MET A 191 10.90 5.35 10.42
C MET A 191 12.25 5.82 9.90
N TYR A 192 12.71 5.23 8.80
CA TYR A 192 14.01 5.47 8.17
C TYR A 192 13.79 5.84 6.70
N LEU A 193 14.56 6.83 6.23
CA LEU A 193 14.78 7.06 4.80
C LEU A 193 16.10 6.40 4.40
N LEU A 194 16.06 5.52 3.40
CA LEU A 194 17.21 4.76 2.91
C LEU A 194 17.50 5.14 1.46
N ASP A 195 18.78 5.33 1.16
CA ASP A 195 19.33 5.45 -0.19
C ASP A 195 18.97 4.18 -0.98
N GLY A 196 18.28 4.31 -2.11
CA GLY A 196 17.83 3.15 -2.88
C GLY A 196 18.95 2.40 -3.61
N GLU A 197 20.07 3.07 -3.97
CA GLU A 197 21.25 2.42 -4.58
C GLU A 197 21.99 1.52 -3.58
N THR A 198 22.12 1.95 -2.32
CA THR A 198 23.06 1.38 -1.35
C THR A 198 22.41 0.82 -0.09
N GLY A 199 21.16 1.15 0.19
CA GLY A 199 20.44 0.82 1.43
C GLY A 199 20.99 1.53 2.67
N GLN A 200 21.78 2.60 2.50
CA GLN A 200 22.31 3.40 3.61
C GLN A 200 21.24 4.35 4.14
N VAL A 201 21.23 4.57 5.45
CA VAL A 201 20.29 5.51 6.08
C VAL A 201 20.73 6.94 5.75
N HIS A 202 19.87 7.73 5.08
CA HIS A 202 20.01 9.19 5.01
C HIS A 202 19.74 9.77 6.39
N PHE A 203 18.56 9.49 6.95
CA PHE A 203 18.15 9.92 8.29
C PHE A 203 17.01 9.08 8.89
N GLU A 204 16.75 9.33 10.18
CA GLU A 204 15.56 8.84 10.89
C GLU A 204 14.54 9.98 10.96
N PHE A 205 13.26 9.68 10.71
CA PHE A 205 12.19 10.68 10.79
C PHE A 205 11.98 11.16 12.22
N ALA A 206 11.62 12.44 12.35
CA ALA A 206 11.54 13.14 13.61
C ALA A 206 10.21 12.91 14.32
N HIS A 207 9.90 11.70 14.79
CA HIS A 207 8.91 11.36 15.84
C HIS A 207 8.61 9.84 15.73
N PRO A 208 8.46 9.09 16.84
CA PRO A 208 8.12 7.68 16.74
C PRO A 208 6.73 7.44 16.14
N VAL A 209 6.62 6.44 15.29
CA VAL A 209 5.36 6.03 14.62
C VAL A 209 4.87 4.69 15.16
N ILE A 210 3.72 4.20 14.69
CA ILE A 210 3.18 2.89 15.04
C ILE A 210 3.70 1.85 14.05
N GLY A 211 4.37 0.81 14.56
CA GLY A 211 5.14 -0.12 13.74
C GLY A 211 4.36 -0.97 12.73
N GLY A 212 3.07 -1.23 13.00
CA GLY A 212 2.21 -2.05 12.14
C GLY A 212 1.42 -1.28 11.08
N VAL A 213 1.49 0.05 11.06
CA VAL A 213 0.69 0.83 10.11
C VAL A 213 1.55 1.21 8.91
N THR A 214 1.13 0.79 7.72
CA THR A 214 1.78 1.19 6.48
C THR A 214 1.53 2.68 6.22
N PRO A 215 2.57 3.53 6.11
CA PRO A 215 2.43 4.93 5.72
C PRO A 215 1.96 5.10 4.28
N ALA A 216 1.75 6.34 3.88
CA ALA A 216 1.66 6.73 2.47
C ALA A 216 2.61 7.89 2.17
N LEU A 217 3.09 7.94 0.92
CA LEU A 217 3.94 8.99 0.38
C LEU A 217 3.16 9.80 -0.65
N GLY A 218 3.34 11.11 -0.69
CA GLY A 218 2.84 11.98 -1.74
C GLY A 218 3.05 13.44 -1.40
N ASP A 219 3.07 14.31 -2.41
CA ASP A 219 2.98 15.75 -2.22
C ASP A 219 1.54 16.07 -1.76
N ILE A 220 1.38 16.38 -0.48
CA ILE A 220 0.05 16.64 0.11
C ILE A 220 -0.28 18.13 0.18
N ASP A 221 0.68 19.04 0.00
CA ASP A 221 0.45 20.48 0.09
C ASP A 221 0.81 21.30 -1.16
N GLY A 222 1.18 20.61 -2.24
CA GLY A 222 1.39 21.15 -3.57
C GLY A 222 2.69 21.95 -3.71
N ASP A 223 3.69 21.68 -2.86
CA ASP A 223 4.99 22.38 -2.92
C ASP A 223 6.03 21.71 -3.83
N GLY A 224 5.69 20.55 -4.40
CA GLY A 224 6.52 19.76 -5.30
C GLY A 224 7.46 18.80 -4.59
N LEU A 225 7.33 18.61 -3.28
CA LEU A 225 8.12 17.67 -2.49
C LEU A 225 7.22 16.63 -1.84
N VAL A 226 7.75 15.42 -1.67
CA VAL A 226 6.98 14.31 -1.10
C VAL A 226 6.92 14.38 0.42
N GLU A 227 5.72 14.41 0.99
CA GLU A 227 5.49 14.13 2.41
C GLU A 227 5.31 12.64 2.71
N VAL A 228 5.49 12.29 3.99
CA VAL A 228 5.11 10.98 4.53
C VAL A 228 3.98 11.14 5.53
N VAL A 229 2.87 10.46 5.32
CA VAL A 229 1.76 10.38 6.29
C VAL A 229 1.76 9.02 6.97
N ALA A 230 1.89 9.02 8.30
CA ALA A 230 1.98 7.82 9.12
C ALA A 230 1.09 7.89 10.36
N ALA A 231 0.81 6.73 10.97
CA ALA A 231 0.17 6.70 12.29
C ALA A 231 1.23 6.84 13.39
N ALA A 232 0.96 7.70 14.37
CA ALA A 232 1.84 7.96 15.50
C ALA A 232 1.06 8.07 16.80
N TYR A 233 1.73 7.84 17.93
CA TYR A 233 1.17 8.21 19.23
C TYR A 233 1.45 9.68 19.52
N ALA A 234 0.44 10.43 19.99
CA ALA A 234 0.70 11.74 20.57
C ALA A 234 1.62 11.59 21.80
N MET A 235 2.64 12.45 21.91
CA MET A 235 3.64 12.40 22.98
C MET A 235 3.00 12.30 24.37
N GLY A 236 3.36 11.23 25.11
CA GLY A 236 2.85 11.00 26.47
C GLY A 236 1.41 10.47 26.55
N THR A 237 0.83 10.08 25.41
CA THR A 237 -0.48 9.41 25.33
C THR A 237 -0.33 8.04 24.68
N SER A 238 -1.37 7.21 24.79
CA SER A 238 -1.51 5.96 24.03
C SER A 238 -2.57 6.08 22.94
N GLN A 239 -2.82 7.31 22.48
CA GLN A 239 -3.87 7.59 21.49
C GLN A 239 -3.23 7.69 20.11
N PRO A 240 -3.56 6.75 19.19
CA PRO A 240 -3.08 6.76 17.81
C PRO A 240 -3.70 7.94 17.06
N ARG A 241 -2.88 8.63 16.27
CA ARG A 241 -3.23 9.81 15.44
C ARG A 241 -2.48 9.72 14.11
N LEU A 242 -2.93 10.45 13.11
CA LEU A 242 -2.11 10.71 11.93
C LEU A 242 -1.05 11.77 12.23
N ALA A 243 0.10 11.61 11.61
CA ALA A 243 1.20 12.56 11.58
C ALA A 243 1.74 12.65 10.14
N ALA A 244 1.99 13.86 9.67
CA ALA A 244 2.72 14.11 8.43
C ALA A 244 4.15 14.55 8.73
N PHE A 245 5.06 14.14 7.85
CA PHE A 245 6.46 14.50 7.88
C PHE A 245 6.86 15.12 6.55
N GLU A 246 7.65 16.17 6.61
CA GLU A 246 8.30 16.77 5.44
C GLU A 246 9.27 15.77 4.79
N HIS A 247 9.65 16.03 3.53
CA HIS A 247 10.62 15.21 2.80
C HIS A 247 11.97 15.07 3.53
N ASP A 248 12.35 16.04 4.37
CA ASP A 248 13.59 16.03 5.18
C ASP A 248 13.47 15.29 6.53
N GLY A 249 12.31 14.68 6.76
CA GLY A 249 11.97 13.92 7.96
C GLY A 249 11.48 14.76 9.14
N ALA A 250 11.38 16.08 9.03
CA ALA A 250 10.80 16.91 10.07
C ALA A 250 9.30 16.62 10.25
N LEU A 251 8.81 16.62 11.48
CA LEU A 251 7.38 16.50 11.74
C LEU A 251 6.66 17.79 11.28
N LYS A 252 5.78 17.65 10.28
CA LYS A 252 4.95 18.73 9.72
C LYS A 252 3.75 19.01 10.62
N TRP A 253 2.96 17.98 10.91
CA TRP A 253 1.81 18.09 11.83
C TRP A 253 1.44 16.77 12.51
N LEU A 254 0.63 16.88 13.57
CA LEU A 254 -0.07 15.77 14.23
C LEU A 254 -1.56 16.13 14.26
N SER A 255 -2.39 15.25 13.72
CA SER A 255 -3.85 15.42 13.75
C SER A 255 -4.38 15.51 15.18
N ASP A 256 -5.51 16.19 15.36
CA ASP A 256 -6.18 16.29 16.66
C ASP A 256 -7.08 15.10 16.97
N THR A 257 -7.48 14.36 15.93
CA THR A 257 -8.42 13.23 16.02
C THR A 257 -7.69 11.90 16.11
N THR A 258 -8.28 10.96 16.83
CA THR A 258 -7.68 9.64 17.06
C THR A 258 -8.18 8.60 16.07
N TRP A 259 -7.27 7.73 15.63
CA TRP A 259 -7.57 6.57 14.81
C TRP A 259 -7.50 5.28 15.64
N ASP A 260 -8.54 5.03 16.43
CA ASP A 260 -8.53 3.94 17.42
C ASP A 260 -8.45 2.53 16.80
N SER A 261 -8.80 2.38 15.52
CA SER A 261 -8.78 1.12 14.76
C SER A 261 -7.56 0.92 13.86
N HIS A 262 -6.47 1.67 14.09
CA HIS A 262 -5.25 1.67 13.30
C HIS A 262 -4.51 0.33 13.13
N GLN A 263 -4.68 -0.63 14.04
CA GLN A 263 -3.77 -1.78 14.13
C GLN A 263 -3.67 -2.52 12.78
N ASP A 264 -2.43 -2.71 12.32
CA ASP A 264 -2.07 -3.39 11.08
C ASP A 264 -2.74 -2.83 9.81
N GLY A 265 -3.19 -1.57 9.85
CA GLY A 265 -3.81 -0.89 8.72
C GLY A 265 -2.81 -0.19 7.78
N ALA A 266 -3.36 0.50 6.79
CA ALA A 266 -2.62 1.34 5.86
C ALA A 266 -3.32 2.69 5.71
N ILE A 267 -2.51 3.71 5.48
CA ILE A 267 -2.95 5.04 5.06
C ILE A 267 -2.97 5.07 3.53
N ALA A 268 -3.91 5.81 2.95
CA ALA A 268 -3.99 6.05 1.52
C ALA A 268 -4.24 7.55 1.25
N LEU A 269 -3.75 8.02 0.11
CA LEU A 269 -3.83 9.41 -0.36
C LEU A 269 -4.55 9.45 -1.70
N ALA A 270 -5.45 10.41 -1.87
CA ALA A 270 -6.07 10.77 -3.14
C ALA A 270 -6.74 12.15 -2.99
N ASP A 271 -6.86 12.91 -4.07
CA ASP A 271 -7.83 14.01 -4.15
C ASP A 271 -9.18 13.38 -4.48
N VAL A 272 -10.07 13.23 -3.48
CA VAL A 272 -11.29 12.42 -3.65
C VAL A 272 -12.47 13.21 -4.19
N ASP A 273 -12.38 14.53 -4.21
CA ASP A 273 -13.45 15.42 -4.69
C ASP A 273 -12.99 16.42 -5.77
N ASN A 274 -11.81 16.14 -6.33
CA ASN A 274 -11.17 16.84 -7.43
C ASN A 274 -10.99 18.35 -7.18
N ASP A 275 -10.81 18.77 -5.94
CA ASP A 275 -10.72 20.19 -5.59
C ASP A 275 -9.29 20.77 -5.62
N GLY A 276 -8.29 19.88 -5.72
CA GLY A 276 -6.86 20.17 -5.77
C GLY A 276 -6.14 19.97 -4.44
N ASP A 277 -6.86 19.71 -3.34
CA ASP A 277 -6.31 19.34 -2.05
C ASP A 277 -6.31 17.80 -1.89
N VAL A 278 -5.27 17.24 -1.25
CA VAL A 278 -5.17 15.79 -1.07
C VAL A 278 -5.88 15.34 0.20
N GLU A 279 -6.84 14.43 0.08
CA GLU A 279 -7.42 13.74 1.22
C GLU A 279 -6.60 12.54 1.67
N ILE A 280 -6.70 12.28 2.98
CA ILE A 280 -5.98 11.21 3.66
C ILE A 280 -6.99 10.25 4.26
N ALA A 281 -6.98 9.01 3.78
CA ALA A 281 -7.81 7.93 4.30
C ALA A 281 -7.07 7.10 5.36
N ALA A 282 -7.74 6.87 6.49
CA ALA A 282 -7.27 6.00 7.57
C ALA A 282 -8.39 5.07 8.04
N GLY A 283 -8.51 3.92 7.36
CA GLY A 283 -9.71 3.09 7.48
C GLY A 283 -10.95 3.89 7.11
N VAL A 284 -11.95 3.93 8.00
CA VAL A 284 -13.23 4.65 7.80
C VAL A 284 -13.22 6.13 8.17
N GLN A 285 -12.04 6.72 8.28
CA GLN A 285 -11.88 8.14 8.55
C GLN A 285 -11.24 8.79 7.33
N LEU A 286 -11.73 9.98 6.98
CA LEU A 286 -11.16 10.83 5.95
C LEU A 286 -10.74 12.16 6.58
N PHE A 287 -9.57 12.64 6.18
CA PHE A 287 -8.96 13.87 6.65
C PHE A 287 -8.56 14.73 5.46
N ASP A 288 -8.53 16.05 5.65
CA ASP A 288 -7.88 16.97 4.70
C ASP A 288 -6.35 16.85 4.78
N HIS A 289 -5.65 17.52 3.86
CA HIS A 289 -4.19 17.52 3.77
C HIS A 289 -3.49 18.11 5.00
N GLU A 290 -4.19 18.88 5.85
CA GLU A 290 -3.68 19.42 7.11
C GLU A 290 -4.00 18.55 8.33
N GLY A 291 -4.59 17.37 8.11
CA GLY A 291 -4.88 16.37 9.13
C GLY A 291 -6.10 16.70 9.99
N ALA A 292 -7.01 17.56 9.53
CA ALA A 292 -8.32 17.77 10.12
C ALA A 292 -9.29 16.71 9.59
N GLN A 293 -10.01 16.05 10.49
CA GLN A 293 -10.96 15.00 10.09
C GLN A 293 -12.19 15.63 9.42
N LEU A 294 -12.43 15.28 8.15
CA LEU A 294 -13.62 15.68 7.39
C LEU A 294 -14.83 14.89 7.87
N TRP A 295 -14.71 13.56 7.91
CA TRP A 295 -15.74 12.68 8.41
C TRP A 295 -15.17 11.36 8.94
N ALA A 296 -16.03 10.63 9.67
CA ALA A 296 -15.74 9.27 10.13
C ALA A 296 -17.04 8.46 10.10
N ASN A 297 -16.99 7.30 9.46
CA ASN A 297 -18.15 6.46 9.29
C ASN A 297 -18.22 5.31 10.31
N TYR A 298 -19.46 4.95 10.64
CA TYR A 298 -19.80 3.89 11.58
C TYR A 298 -20.74 2.90 10.90
N VAL A 299 -20.30 1.66 10.71
CA VAL A 299 -21.17 0.58 10.22
C VAL A 299 -21.91 -0.04 11.40
N ASN A 300 -23.24 -0.20 11.28
CA ASN A 300 -24.12 -0.71 12.34
C ASN A 300 -24.03 0.02 13.70
N GLY A 301 -23.59 1.28 13.71
CA GLY A 301 -23.42 2.08 14.93
C GLY A 301 -22.23 1.68 15.80
N ASN A 302 -21.34 0.82 15.29
CA ASN A 302 -20.02 0.57 15.82
C ASN A 302 -18.98 1.23 14.91
N PRO A 303 -17.84 1.69 15.43
CA PRO A 303 -16.73 2.02 14.55
C PRO A 303 -16.40 0.74 13.79
N LEU A 304 -16.24 0.81 12.46
CA LEU A 304 -15.64 -0.33 11.76
C LEU A 304 -14.30 -0.60 12.46
N TYR A 305 -14.16 -1.81 13.00
CA TYR A 305 -12.89 -2.25 13.56
C TYR A 305 -11.95 -2.48 12.37
N GLY A 306 -11.39 -1.40 11.84
CA GLY A 306 -10.45 -1.36 10.71
C GLY A 306 -9.08 -1.95 10.99
N HIS A 307 -9.01 -2.99 11.83
CA HIS A 307 -7.80 -3.79 11.98
C HIS A 307 -7.46 -4.41 10.62
N TYR A 308 -6.22 -4.37 10.16
CA TYR A 308 -5.87 -4.89 8.83
C TYR A 308 -6.57 -4.14 7.67
N SER A 309 -7.00 -2.90 7.88
CA SER A 309 -7.65 -2.12 6.81
C SER A 309 -6.65 -1.54 5.83
N ALA A 310 -6.98 -1.60 4.54
CA ALA A 310 -6.30 -0.85 3.51
C ALA A 310 -7.38 -0.25 2.62
N THR A 311 -7.47 1.08 2.63
CA THR A 311 -8.52 1.83 1.94
C THR A 311 -8.18 1.97 0.46
N THR A 312 -9.10 1.56 -0.41
CA THR A 312 -9.01 1.78 -1.86
C THR A 312 -9.90 2.97 -2.20
N MET A 313 -9.48 3.82 -3.12
CA MET A 313 -10.25 4.96 -3.61
C MET A 313 -10.33 4.86 -5.14
N ALA A 314 -11.52 5.04 -5.72
CA ALA A 314 -11.76 4.91 -7.16
C ALA A 314 -13.11 5.52 -7.56
N ASP A 315 -13.20 6.12 -8.74
CA ASP A 315 -14.45 6.61 -9.36
C ASP A 315 -15.29 5.42 -9.87
N LEU A 316 -16.22 4.92 -9.05
CA LEU A 316 -17.06 3.77 -9.36
C LEU A 316 -18.29 4.15 -10.20
N ASP A 317 -18.79 5.38 -10.10
CA ASP A 317 -20.07 5.77 -10.71
C ASP A 317 -19.94 6.66 -11.96
N GLY A 318 -18.73 7.13 -12.25
CA GLY A 318 -18.35 7.89 -13.43
C GLY A 318 -18.53 9.39 -13.31
N ASP A 319 -18.61 9.95 -12.11
CA ASP A 319 -18.80 11.39 -11.88
C ASP A 319 -17.51 12.20 -11.62
N GLU A 320 -16.36 11.52 -11.72
CA GLU A 320 -14.99 12.00 -11.47
C GLU A 320 -14.59 12.02 -9.99
N ASP A 321 -15.52 12.10 -9.03
CA ASP A 321 -15.19 11.99 -7.61
C ASP A 321 -14.81 10.53 -7.27
N LEU A 322 -13.94 10.34 -6.27
CA LEU A 322 -13.47 9.01 -5.90
C LEU A 322 -14.28 8.48 -4.70
N GLU A 323 -14.93 7.33 -4.89
CA GLU A 323 -15.54 6.61 -3.78
C GLU A 323 -14.47 5.99 -2.88
N ILE A 324 -14.78 5.90 -1.59
CA ILE A 324 -13.90 5.36 -0.56
C ILE A 324 -14.35 3.93 -0.21
N LEU A 325 -13.53 2.95 -0.56
CA LEU A 325 -13.76 1.54 -0.29
C LEU A 325 -12.92 1.07 0.90
N VAL A 326 -13.59 0.70 1.99
CA VAL A 326 -12.96 0.16 3.20
C VAL A 326 -13.49 -1.23 3.47
N GLY A 327 -12.72 -2.21 3.02
CA GLY A 327 -12.96 -3.63 3.20
C GLY A 327 -14.24 -4.14 2.53
N HIS A 328 -15.39 -3.97 3.18
CA HIS A 328 -16.68 -4.53 2.74
C HIS A 328 -17.78 -3.47 2.56
N ALA A 329 -17.40 -2.20 2.48
CA ALA A 329 -18.30 -1.08 2.30
C ALA A 329 -17.66 -0.02 1.37
N ALA A 330 -18.51 0.68 0.65
CA ALA A 330 -18.16 1.86 -0.15
C ALA A 330 -18.94 3.08 0.30
N PHE A 331 -18.28 4.23 0.25
CA PHE A 331 -18.82 5.53 0.64
C PHE A 331 -18.52 6.55 -0.45
N GLU A 332 -19.42 7.50 -0.65
CA GLU A 332 -19.18 8.72 -1.40
C GLU A 332 -18.03 9.52 -0.77
N HIS A 333 -17.43 10.44 -1.53
CA HIS A 333 -16.40 11.37 -1.03
C HIS A 333 -16.87 12.19 0.20
N ASP A 334 -18.17 12.48 0.30
CA ASP A 334 -18.78 13.19 1.45
C ASP A 334 -19.09 12.29 2.67
N GLY A 335 -18.80 10.99 2.55
CA GLY A 335 -19.01 9.96 3.56
C GLY A 335 -20.40 9.33 3.55
N ALA A 336 -21.28 9.62 2.58
CA ALA A 336 -22.54 8.90 2.45
C ALA A 336 -22.31 7.43 2.08
N LEU A 337 -23.02 6.51 2.73
CA LEU A 337 -22.92 5.07 2.44
C LEU A 337 -23.59 4.74 1.10
N ILE A 338 -22.85 4.06 0.22
CA ILE A 338 -23.34 3.55 -1.06
C ILE A 338 -23.87 2.13 -0.85
N TRP A 339 -22.98 1.22 -0.45
CA TRP A 339 -23.32 -0.18 -0.15
C TRP A 339 -22.42 -0.75 0.95
N GLU A 340 -22.92 -1.80 1.62
CA GLU A 340 -22.19 -2.55 2.65
C GLU A 340 -22.57 -4.03 2.63
N PHE A 341 -21.61 -4.88 2.99
CA PHE A 341 -21.80 -6.32 3.22
C PHE A 341 -21.61 -6.65 4.72
N PRO A 342 -22.63 -6.41 5.56
CA PRO A 342 -22.49 -6.48 7.02
C PRO A 342 -22.19 -7.90 7.53
N GLU A 343 -22.42 -8.94 6.74
CA GLU A 343 -21.99 -10.31 7.04
C GLU A 343 -20.48 -10.50 7.09
N TYR A 344 -19.70 -9.60 6.48
CA TYR A 344 -18.25 -9.56 6.50
C TYR A 344 -17.71 -8.71 7.66
N GLU A 345 -18.58 -8.02 8.40
CA GLU A 345 -18.21 -7.31 9.62
C GLU A 345 -17.70 -8.32 10.66
N VAL A 346 -16.43 -8.21 11.04
CA VAL A 346 -15.88 -9.11 12.05
C VAL A 346 -16.07 -8.54 13.44
N SER A 347 -17.00 -9.12 14.20
CA SER A 347 -17.39 -8.65 15.54
C SER A 347 -16.35 -8.93 16.64
N SER A 348 -15.08 -9.21 16.31
CA SER A 348 -14.11 -9.73 17.27
C SER A 348 -12.78 -8.98 17.22
N GLN A 349 -12.13 -8.87 18.38
CA GLN A 349 -10.80 -8.29 18.59
C GLN A 349 -9.67 -8.96 17.79
N TRP A 350 -9.95 -10.06 17.10
CA TRP A 350 -9.01 -10.84 16.27
C TRP A 350 -9.56 -11.04 14.85
N GLY A 351 -10.51 -10.19 14.48
CA GLY A 351 -11.29 -10.29 13.28
C GLY A 351 -10.60 -9.64 12.11
N ALA A 352 -10.41 -10.42 11.06
CA ALA A 352 -9.54 -10.10 9.96
C ALA A 352 -10.35 -9.32 8.89
N SER A 353 -9.88 -8.12 8.50
CA SER A 353 -10.60 -7.24 7.58
C SER A 353 -10.71 -7.83 6.19
N ALA A 354 -11.75 -7.41 5.46
CA ALA A 354 -11.84 -7.62 4.03
C ALA A 354 -10.96 -6.61 3.28
N HIS A 355 -10.59 -6.93 2.06
CA HIS A 355 -9.84 -6.03 1.17
C HIS A 355 -10.61 -5.87 -0.14
N ALA A 356 -10.85 -4.62 -0.55
CA ALA A 356 -11.45 -4.29 -1.82
C ALA A 356 -10.34 -4.01 -2.85
N GLN A 357 -10.43 -4.64 -4.02
CA GLN A 357 -9.59 -4.35 -5.18
C GLN A 357 -10.50 -3.97 -6.35
N VAL A 358 -10.06 -3.01 -7.16
CA VAL A 358 -10.84 -2.44 -8.26
C VAL A 358 -10.13 -2.74 -9.57
N ALA A 359 -10.85 -3.24 -10.56
CA ALA A 359 -10.40 -3.50 -11.92
C ALA A 359 -11.61 -3.75 -12.83
N ASP A 360 -11.48 -3.61 -14.15
CA ASP A 360 -12.46 -4.11 -15.11
C ASP A 360 -12.23 -5.62 -15.24
N LEU A 361 -13.12 -6.42 -14.66
CA LEU A 361 -12.98 -7.86 -14.51
C LEU A 361 -13.91 -8.64 -15.45
N ASP A 362 -14.73 -7.96 -16.25
CA ASP A 362 -15.59 -8.59 -17.24
C ASP A 362 -15.51 -7.99 -18.67
N ASP A 363 -14.58 -7.07 -18.91
CA ASP A 363 -14.25 -6.42 -20.20
C ASP A 363 -15.43 -5.62 -20.77
N ASP A 364 -16.16 -4.92 -19.91
CA ASP A 364 -17.26 -4.03 -20.30
C ASP A 364 -16.92 -2.53 -20.26
N GLY A 365 -15.75 -2.18 -19.72
CA GLY A 365 -15.23 -0.82 -19.57
C GLY A 365 -15.62 -0.12 -18.27
N ALA A 366 -16.47 -0.71 -17.44
CA ALA A 366 -16.71 -0.32 -16.06
C ALA A 366 -15.82 -1.14 -15.11
N PRO A 367 -15.53 -0.64 -13.91
CA PRO A 367 -14.80 -1.43 -12.93
C PRO A 367 -15.75 -2.31 -12.12
N GLU A 368 -15.29 -3.50 -11.75
CA GLU A 368 -15.85 -4.26 -10.64
C GLU A 368 -14.99 -4.10 -9.39
N VAL A 369 -15.59 -4.44 -8.26
CA VAL A 369 -14.87 -4.59 -7.00
C VAL A 369 -14.81 -6.07 -6.64
N ILE A 370 -13.61 -6.61 -6.49
CA ILE A 370 -13.42 -7.91 -5.85
C ILE A 370 -13.13 -7.70 -4.37
N ILE A 371 -13.88 -8.39 -3.52
CA ILE A 371 -13.71 -8.37 -2.07
C ILE A 371 -13.15 -9.71 -1.62
N ALA A 372 -11.99 -9.65 -0.98
CA ALA A 372 -11.38 -10.76 -0.28
C ALA A 372 -11.87 -10.80 1.17
N ALA A 373 -12.88 -11.61 1.47
CA ALA A 373 -13.44 -11.77 2.81
C ALA A 373 -13.07 -13.14 3.40
N SER A 374 -13.20 -13.32 4.72
CA SER A 374 -12.75 -14.58 5.35
C SER A 374 -13.49 -15.80 4.80
N GLN A 375 -14.72 -15.59 4.30
CA GLN A 375 -15.59 -16.60 3.72
C GLN A 375 -15.29 -16.91 2.25
N GLY A 376 -14.43 -16.17 1.57
CA GLY A 376 -14.13 -16.38 0.15
C GLY A 376 -14.08 -15.08 -0.64
N LEU A 377 -13.94 -15.24 -1.96
CA LEU A 377 -13.94 -14.16 -2.94
C LEU A 377 -15.37 -13.78 -3.33
N THR A 378 -15.65 -12.48 -3.36
CA THR A 378 -16.95 -11.93 -3.75
C THR A 378 -16.75 -10.80 -4.75
N LEU A 379 -17.27 -10.97 -5.96
CA LEU A 379 -17.20 -9.98 -7.04
C LEU A 379 -18.51 -9.21 -7.09
N ILE A 380 -18.40 -7.89 -7.12
CA ILE A 380 -19.53 -6.97 -7.10
C ILE A 380 -19.38 -5.91 -8.18
N GLU A 381 -20.51 -5.53 -8.74
CA GLU A 381 -20.67 -4.36 -9.61
C GLU A 381 -20.53 -3.08 -8.78
N THR A 382 -20.31 -1.95 -9.44
CA THR A 382 -20.17 -0.61 -8.81
C THR A 382 -21.38 -0.22 -7.97
N ASP A 383 -22.58 -0.65 -8.37
CA ASP A 383 -23.84 -0.39 -7.64
C ASP A 383 -24.06 -1.30 -6.41
N GLY A 384 -23.09 -2.17 -6.11
CA GLY A 384 -23.12 -3.13 -5.00
C GLY A 384 -23.92 -4.40 -5.31
N SER A 385 -24.39 -4.60 -6.55
CA SER A 385 -24.98 -5.86 -6.96
C SER A 385 -23.91 -6.95 -7.10
N VAL A 386 -24.25 -8.17 -6.68
CA VAL A 386 -23.29 -9.26 -6.55
C VAL A 386 -23.27 -10.14 -7.80
N VAL A 387 -22.09 -10.29 -8.40
CA VAL A 387 -21.84 -11.20 -9.53
C VAL A 387 -21.69 -12.64 -9.00
N TYR A 388 -20.77 -12.85 -8.04
CA TYR A 388 -20.65 -14.08 -7.26
C TYR A 388 -20.22 -13.78 -5.83
N GLN A 389 -20.54 -14.71 -4.91
CA GLN A 389 -20.30 -14.51 -3.47
C GLN A 389 -19.63 -15.73 -2.83
N ASP A 390 -18.70 -15.48 -1.91
CA ASP A 390 -18.05 -16.47 -1.04
C ASP A 390 -17.42 -17.65 -1.81
N GLN A 391 -16.84 -17.38 -2.98
CA GLN A 391 -16.22 -18.40 -3.81
C GLN A 391 -14.84 -18.80 -3.25
N ARG A 392 -14.54 -20.10 -3.36
CA ARG A 392 -13.36 -20.73 -2.73
C ARG A 392 -12.69 -21.72 -3.69
N PRO A 393 -12.12 -21.25 -4.81
CA PRO A 393 -11.61 -22.11 -5.86
C PRO A 393 -10.54 -23.13 -5.39
N SER A 394 -9.63 -22.77 -4.48
CA SER A 394 -8.64 -23.69 -3.87
C SER A 394 -9.20 -24.57 -2.74
N GLY A 395 -10.41 -24.29 -2.25
CA GLY A 395 -11.18 -25.17 -1.34
C GLY A 395 -10.99 -24.93 0.16
N GLU A 396 -10.22 -23.93 0.60
CA GLU A 396 -10.04 -23.56 2.00
C GLU A 396 -11.35 -23.10 2.63
N ALA A 397 -11.58 -23.51 3.87
CA ALA A 397 -12.84 -23.24 4.55
C ALA A 397 -12.99 -21.79 5.08
N SER A 398 -11.89 -21.06 5.20
CA SER A 398 -11.82 -19.69 5.71
C SER A 398 -10.46 -19.07 5.41
N ASP A 399 -10.23 -17.82 5.83
CA ASP A 399 -8.94 -17.09 5.72
C ASP A 399 -8.53 -16.78 4.28
N TRP A 400 -9.52 -16.28 3.54
CA TRP A 400 -9.38 -15.74 2.19
C TRP A 400 -9.17 -14.23 2.17
N ASN A 401 -9.25 -13.58 3.33
CA ASN A 401 -9.22 -12.13 3.45
C ASN A 401 -7.79 -11.61 3.51
N ARG A 402 -7.14 -11.70 2.36
CA ARG A 402 -5.77 -11.29 2.11
C ARG A 402 -5.77 -10.32 0.94
N PRO A 403 -4.82 -9.38 0.83
CA PRO A 403 -4.75 -8.54 -0.35
C PRO A 403 -4.43 -9.32 -1.62
N LEU A 404 -5.18 -9.05 -2.70
CA LEU A 404 -4.96 -9.64 -4.03
C LEU A 404 -4.15 -8.68 -4.91
N ALA A 405 -3.43 -9.22 -5.88
CA ALA A 405 -2.88 -8.46 -6.99
C ALA A 405 -3.66 -8.79 -8.28
N ILE A 406 -3.80 -7.82 -9.17
CA ILE A 406 -4.50 -7.95 -10.47
C ILE A 406 -3.55 -7.54 -11.58
N HIS A 407 -3.37 -8.42 -12.57
CA HIS A 407 -2.50 -8.24 -13.73
C HIS A 407 -2.86 -9.26 -14.83
N ASP A 408 -2.43 -9.05 -16.07
CA ASP A 408 -2.32 -10.14 -17.05
C ASP A 408 -1.19 -11.10 -16.64
N PHE A 409 -1.54 -12.35 -16.32
CA PHE A 409 -0.60 -13.41 -15.93
C PHE A 409 -0.43 -14.50 -17.00
N ASP A 410 -1.29 -14.56 -18.02
CA ASP A 410 -1.30 -15.65 -19.01
C ASP A 410 -1.28 -15.23 -20.50
N MET A 411 -1.15 -13.93 -20.77
CA MET A 411 -0.97 -13.29 -22.08
C MET A 411 -2.19 -13.37 -22.98
N ASP A 412 -3.39 -13.40 -22.41
CA ASP A 412 -4.62 -13.39 -23.20
C ASP A 412 -5.25 -11.99 -23.35
N GLY A 413 -4.64 -10.98 -22.73
CA GLY A 413 -5.07 -9.58 -22.73
C GLY A 413 -6.18 -9.27 -21.73
N GLY A 414 -6.69 -10.26 -21.02
CA GLY A 414 -7.49 -10.10 -19.80
C GLY A 414 -6.60 -9.91 -18.57
N VAL A 415 -7.24 -9.63 -17.44
CA VAL A 415 -6.54 -9.58 -16.15
C VAL A 415 -7.02 -10.71 -15.24
N GLU A 416 -6.06 -11.33 -14.56
CA GLU A 416 -6.32 -12.36 -13.57
C GLU A 416 -5.97 -11.88 -12.17
N MET A 417 -6.46 -12.62 -11.18
CA MET A 417 -6.30 -12.33 -9.76
C MET A 417 -5.28 -13.28 -9.15
N ALA A 418 -4.17 -12.74 -8.64
CA ALA A 418 -3.24 -13.46 -7.78
C ALA A 418 -3.75 -13.45 -6.33
N VAL A 419 -4.08 -14.63 -5.83
CA VAL A 419 -4.76 -14.85 -4.54
C VAL A 419 -3.91 -15.74 -3.63
N SER A 420 -3.65 -15.27 -2.42
CA SER A 420 -3.06 -16.07 -1.34
C SER A 420 -4.13 -16.63 -0.41
N THR A 421 -3.88 -17.82 0.12
CA THR A 421 -4.63 -18.45 1.21
C THR A 421 -3.66 -19.04 2.21
N ILE A 422 -4.18 -19.81 3.18
CA ILE A 422 -3.34 -20.53 4.16
C ILE A 422 -2.41 -21.56 3.51
N ASP A 423 -2.91 -22.33 2.54
CA ASP A 423 -2.24 -23.52 2.01
C ASP A 423 -1.88 -23.37 0.51
N HIS A 424 -2.39 -22.34 -0.19
CA HIS A 424 -2.14 -22.13 -1.61
C HIS A 424 -1.87 -20.67 -1.97
N PHE A 425 -1.06 -20.49 -3.01
CA PHE A 425 -1.02 -19.27 -3.80
C PHE A 425 -1.47 -19.64 -5.22
N ALA A 426 -2.41 -18.90 -5.77
CA ALA A 426 -3.04 -19.24 -7.04
C ALA A 426 -3.33 -17.99 -7.86
N VAL A 427 -3.37 -18.18 -9.18
CA VAL A 427 -3.86 -17.17 -10.12
C VAL A 427 -5.16 -17.68 -10.74
N TYR A 428 -6.19 -16.84 -10.70
CA TYR A 428 -7.52 -17.13 -11.20
C TYR A 428 -7.98 -16.08 -12.20
N ASP A 429 -8.53 -16.56 -13.32
CA ASP A 429 -9.38 -15.74 -14.18
C ASP A 429 -10.59 -15.20 -13.40
N PRO A 430 -11.17 -14.05 -13.77
CA PRO A 430 -12.36 -13.49 -13.11
C PRO A 430 -13.56 -14.45 -13.04
N SER A 431 -13.69 -15.38 -13.99
CA SER A 431 -14.68 -16.46 -13.97
C SER A 431 -14.34 -17.62 -13.01
N LEU A 432 -13.22 -17.51 -12.29
CA LEU A 432 -12.65 -18.45 -11.33
C LEU A 432 -12.08 -19.73 -11.98
N GLU A 433 -11.77 -19.68 -13.27
CA GLU A 433 -10.89 -20.68 -13.88
C GLU A 433 -9.47 -20.51 -13.33
N THR A 434 -8.78 -21.63 -13.11
CA THR A 434 -7.43 -21.62 -12.54
C THR A 434 -6.40 -21.54 -13.64
N VAL A 435 -5.59 -20.48 -13.63
CA VAL A 435 -4.37 -20.39 -14.45
C VAL A 435 -3.32 -21.33 -13.86
N PHE A 436 -2.94 -21.10 -12.60
CA PHE A 436 -2.13 -22.04 -11.82
C PHE A 436 -2.47 -21.99 -10.33
N ILE A 437 -2.03 -23.02 -9.60
CA ILE A 437 -2.17 -23.11 -8.15
C ILE A 437 -0.99 -23.89 -7.57
N GLU A 438 -0.26 -23.26 -6.65
CA GLU A 438 0.91 -23.84 -6.01
C GLU A 438 0.72 -23.97 -4.49
N PRO A 439 1.12 -25.11 -3.89
CA PRO A 439 1.04 -25.29 -2.45
C PRO A 439 2.08 -24.43 -1.73
N ILE A 440 1.61 -23.65 -0.77
CA ILE A 440 2.45 -22.87 0.15
C ILE A 440 2.15 -23.27 1.60
N GLY A 441 2.72 -22.58 2.57
CA GLY A 441 2.32 -22.70 3.96
C GLY A 441 2.46 -21.35 4.66
N ASP A 442 1.33 -20.74 4.96
CA ASP A 442 1.23 -19.46 5.68
C ASP A 442 0.08 -19.50 6.68
N TRP A 443 0.39 -20.00 7.89
CA TRP A 443 -0.60 -20.10 8.97
C TRP A 443 -0.62 -18.87 9.88
N SER A 444 0.29 -17.91 9.67
CA SER A 444 0.56 -16.84 10.63
C SER A 444 -0.32 -15.61 10.48
N GLY A 445 -0.76 -15.25 9.27
CA GLY A 445 -1.64 -14.11 9.04
C GLY A 445 -2.08 -13.95 7.58
N GLN A 446 -2.09 -12.76 6.98
CA GLN A 446 -2.89 -12.38 5.81
C GLN A 446 -2.10 -11.76 4.65
N ALA A 447 -0.79 -12.06 4.54
CA ALA A 447 0.07 -11.40 3.56
C ALA A 447 -0.46 -11.55 2.12
N GLY A 448 -0.32 -10.47 1.35
CA GLY A 448 -0.72 -10.42 -0.05
C GLY A 448 0.39 -10.83 -1.01
N GLY A 449 0.04 -10.87 -2.30
CA GLY A 449 1.00 -10.93 -3.40
C GLY A 449 1.15 -9.58 -4.11
N THR A 450 2.11 -9.52 -5.02
CA THR A 450 2.28 -8.47 -6.04
C THR A 450 2.63 -9.15 -7.38
N ALA A 451 2.81 -8.37 -8.43
CA ALA A 451 3.29 -8.86 -9.72
C ALA A 451 4.08 -7.79 -10.48
N PHE A 452 4.94 -8.25 -11.39
CA PHE A 452 5.63 -7.42 -12.38
C PHE A 452 6.14 -8.30 -13.52
N ASP A 453 6.07 -7.81 -14.77
CA ASP A 453 6.67 -8.48 -15.94
C ASP A 453 8.16 -8.12 -16.04
N PHE A 454 9.00 -8.74 -15.19
CA PHE A 454 10.45 -8.49 -15.19
C PHE A 454 11.11 -8.74 -16.54
N LEU A 455 10.49 -9.56 -17.40
CA LEU A 455 11.06 -10.00 -18.66
C LEU A 455 10.56 -9.21 -19.87
N GLY A 456 9.57 -8.31 -19.71
CA GLY A 456 8.92 -7.62 -20.83
C GLY A 456 8.38 -8.61 -21.87
N SER A 457 7.76 -9.67 -21.37
CA SER A 457 7.28 -10.80 -22.17
C SER A 457 5.78 -10.74 -22.48
N GLY A 458 5.04 -9.84 -21.82
CA GLY A 458 3.59 -9.73 -21.87
C GLY A 458 2.90 -10.39 -20.68
N THR A 459 3.58 -11.26 -19.92
CA THR A 459 3.04 -11.87 -18.70
C THR A 459 3.77 -11.41 -17.46
N ALA A 460 3.02 -11.00 -16.44
CA ALA A 460 3.63 -10.70 -15.17
C ALA A 460 4.07 -11.97 -14.43
N GLN A 461 5.22 -11.89 -13.77
CA GLN A 461 5.61 -12.89 -12.78
C GLN A 461 4.87 -12.60 -11.48
N ALA A 462 4.18 -13.61 -10.95
CA ALA A 462 3.48 -13.50 -9.69
C ALA A 462 4.47 -13.63 -8.52
N ILE A 463 4.38 -12.74 -7.54
CA ILE A 463 5.31 -12.66 -6.41
C ILE A 463 4.53 -12.83 -5.09
N TYR A 464 4.98 -13.74 -4.24
CA TYR A 464 4.34 -13.99 -2.95
C TYR A 464 5.34 -14.03 -1.79
N GLY A 465 5.17 -13.07 -0.87
CA GLY A 465 5.91 -13.01 0.40
C GLY A 465 5.22 -13.81 1.49
N GLY A 466 5.36 -15.14 1.48
CA GLY A 466 4.77 -16.01 2.51
C GLY A 466 5.51 -16.03 3.86
N GLU A 467 4.97 -16.75 4.84
CA GLU A 467 5.50 -16.84 6.22
C GLU A 467 6.97 -17.26 6.28
N GLN A 468 7.35 -18.26 5.46
CA GLN A 468 8.65 -18.93 5.55
C GLN A 468 9.51 -18.78 4.29
N GLN A 469 8.92 -18.31 3.19
CA GLN A 469 9.56 -18.24 1.89
C GLN A 469 8.96 -17.08 1.10
N LEU A 470 9.81 -16.38 0.35
CA LEU A 470 9.39 -15.57 -0.79
C LEU A 470 9.42 -16.47 -2.03
N TYR A 471 8.40 -16.31 -2.89
CA TYR A 471 8.30 -16.98 -4.18
C TYR A 471 8.15 -15.95 -5.30
N VAL A 472 8.79 -16.24 -6.44
CA VAL A 472 8.43 -15.67 -7.74
C VAL A 472 8.08 -16.82 -8.66
N PHE A 473 6.91 -16.74 -9.30
CA PHE A 473 6.38 -17.75 -10.21
C PHE A 473 6.33 -17.22 -11.65
N ASP A 474 6.49 -18.11 -12.62
CA ASP A 474 6.17 -17.82 -14.02
C ASP A 474 4.65 -17.94 -14.30
N ASP A 475 4.27 -17.73 -15.57
CA ASP A 475 2.90 -17.73 -16.12
C ASP A 475 2.15 -19.05 -15.93
N VAL A 476 2.85 -20.15 -15.63
CA VAL A 476 2.24 -21.47 -15.40
C VAL A 476 2.53 -22.03 -14.01
N GLY A 477 3.05 -21.19 -13.10
CA GLY A 477 3.29 -21.53 -11.70
C GLY A 477 4.63 -22.22 -11.40
N ASN A 478 5.57 -22.30 -12.35
CA ASN A 478 6.91 -22.78 -12.01
C ASN A 478 7.63 -21.72 -11.17
N VAL A 479 8.35 -22.20 -10.14
CA VAL A 479 9.15 -21.34 -9.27
C VAL A 479 10.40 -20.84 -10.00
N LEU A 480 10.49 -19.53 -10.22
CA LEU A 480 11.67 -18.82 -10.72
C LEU A 480 12.62 -18.44 -9.57
N MET A 481 12.07 -17.97 -8.45
CA MET A 481 12.81 -17.62 -7.24
C MET A 481 12.14 -18.24 -6.01
N GLN A 482 12.95 -18.80 -5.12
CA GLN A 482 12.52 -19.21 -3.78
C GLN A 482 13.63 -18.89 -2.80
N VAL A 483 13.38 -17.94 -1.90
CA VAL A 483 14.36 -17.54 -0.87
C VAL A 483 13.74 -17.62 0.52
N PRO A 484 14.53 -17.99 1.55
CA PRO A 484 14.04 -18.01 2.93
C PRO A 484 13.55 -16.63 3.36
N ARG A 485 12.35 -16.60 3.93
CA ARG A 485 11.74 -15.42 4.56
C ARG A 485 11.22 -15.84 5.94
N HIS A 486 11.09 -14.89 6.85
CA HIS A 486 10.34 -15.11 8.08
C HIS A 486 9.44 -13.91 8.30
N SER A 487 8.13 -14.10 8.42
CA SER A 487 7.19 -13.06 8.81
C SER A 487 6.08 -13.63 9.69
N ALA A 488 5.39 -12.76 10.43
CA ALA A 488 4.08 -13.08 11.00
C ALA A 488 2.95 -12.93 9.97
N THR A 489 3.28 -12.41 8.77
CA THR A 489 2.39 -12.17 7.62
C THR A 489 1.18 -11.37 8.01
N TRP A 490 1.30 -10.05 8.19
CA TRP A 490 0.12 -9.19 8.39
C TRP A 490 -0.55 -8.93 7.06
N ILE A 491 -0.57 -7.69 6.58
CA ILE A 491 -1.07 -7.36 5.24
C ILE A 491 0.07 -6.92 4.31
N GLU A 492 1.33 -7.03 4.74
CA GLU A 492 2.47 -6.68 3.88
C GLU A 492 2.59 -7.64 2.70
N TYR A 493 3.15 -7.13 1.61
CA TYR A 493 3.46 -7.87 0.41
C TYR A 493 4.76 -7.29 -0.21
N PRO A 494 5.45 -8.01 -1.12
CA PRO A 494 6.68 -7.52 -1.76
C PRO A 494 6.43 -6.29 -2.65
N VAL A 495 7.44 -5.44 -2.86
CA VAL A 495 7.32 -4.22 -3.69
C VAL A 495 8.32 -4.28 -4.84
N VAL A 496 7.92 -3.81 -6.01
CA VAL A 496 8.78 -3.71 -7.19
C VAL A 496 8.84 -2.25 -7.64
N ALA A 497 10.05 -1.73 -7.79
CA ALA A 497 10.33 -0.39 -8.30
C ALA A 497 11.78 -0.37 -8.82
N ASP A 498 12.09 0.53 -9.75
CA ASP A 498 13.49 0.93 -9.99
C ASP A 498 13.88 1.82 -8.80
N ILE A 499 14.79 1.36 -7.95
CA ILE A 499 15.17 2.08 -6.71
C ILE A 499 16.50 2.79 -6.81
N ASP A 500 17.27 2.58 -7.88
CA ASP A 500 18.59 3.18 -8.02
C ASP A 500 18.78 3.99 -9.32
N ASN A 501 17.68 4.15 -10.07
CA ASN A 501 17.58 4.92 -11.32
C ASN A 501 18.53 4.40 -12.40
N ASP A 502 18.83 3.09 -12.41
CA ASP A 502 19.69 2.46 -13.41
C ASP A 502 18.94 1.93 -14.64
N GLY A 503 17.61 2.00 -14.63
CA GLY A 503 16.74 1.50 -15.69
C GLY A 503 16.45 0.00 -15.60
N SER A 504 16.73 -0.63 -14.46
CA SER A 504 16.31 -1.99 -14.09
C SER A 504 15.34 -1.91 -12.91
N ALA A 505 14.43 -2.88 -12.82
CA ALA A 505 13.59 -3.01 -11.64
C ALA A 505 14.35 -3.73 -10.50
N GLU A 506 13.97 -3.43 -9.26
CA GLU A 506 14.35 -4.16 -8.07
C GLU A 506 13.13 -4.74 -7.34
N LEU A 507 13.33 -5.83 -6.61
CA LEU A 507 12.35 -6.46 -5.74
C LEU A 507 12.73 -6.26 -4.27
N LEU A 508 11.89 -5.53 -3.53
CA LEU A 508 12.04 -5.28 -2.11
C LEU A 508 11.16 -6.23 -1.29
N ILE A 509 11.77 -6.86 -0.29
CA ILE A 509 11.05 -7.76 0.62
C ILE A 509 11.39 -7.47 2.08
N THR A 510 10.32 -7.32 2.86
CA THR A 510 10.41 -7.19 4.32
C THR A 510 10.31 -8.55 4.98
N THR A 511 11.08 -8.71 6.05
CA THR A 511 11.18 -9.92 6.85
C THR A 511 11.26 -9.56 8.33
N LYS A 512 11.27 -10.57 9.18
CA LYS A 512 11.60 -10.51 10.59
C LYS A 512 12.97 -11.11 10.82
N VAL A 513 13.74 -10.53 11.74
CA VAL A 513 14.99 -11.12 12.22
C VAL A 513 14.72 -12.52 12.78
N ASP A 514 15.15 -13.55 12.07
CA ASP A 514 15.22 -14.92 12.60
C ASP A 514 16.58 -15.16 13.25
N ASN A 515 16.64 -15.08 14.58
CA ASN A 515 17.84 -15.35 15.39
C ASN A 515 19.12 -14.59 14.95
N GLY A 516 18.97 -13.45 14.27
CA GLY A 516 20.07 -12.63 13.74
C GLY A 516 20.68 -13.13 12.43
N VAL A 517 19.98 -13.99 11.68
CA VAL A 517 20.50 -14.62 10.45
C VAL A 517 20.04 -13.90 9.18
N THR A 518 18.78 -13.48 9.10
CA THR A 518 18.21 -12.84 7.90
C THR A 518 18.01 -11.34 8.15
N PRO A 519 18.50 -10.46 7.25
CA PRO A 519 18.18 -9.04 7.30
C PRO A 519 16.68 -8.76 7.16
N VAL A 520 16.22 -7.69 7.78
CA VAL A 520 14.80 -7.32 7.91
C VAL A 520 14.24 -6.73 6.62
N LEU A 521 15.10 -6.14 5.79
CA LEU A 521 14.79 -5.70 4.44
C LEU A 521 15.88 -6.20 3.51
N GLN A 522 15.49 -6.70 2.35
CA GLN A 522 16.41 -7.12 1.28
C GLN A 522 15.91 -6.56 -0.04
N ALA A 523 16.80 -5.93 -0.80
CA ALA A 523 16.59 -5.55 -2.18
C ALA A 523 17.27 -6.56 -3.10
N TYR A 524 16.53 -7.06 -4.08
CA TYR A 524 17.00 -8.01 -5.09
C TYR A 524 16.98 -7.36 -6.47
N ARG A 525 17.97 -7.70 -7.28
CA ARG A 525 18.10 -7.29 -8.68
C ARG A 525 18.49 -8.47 -9.56
N ASP A 526 18.38 -8.35 -10.87
CA ASP A 526 19.11 -9.25 -11.78
C ASP A 526 20.62 -8.97 -11.71
N VAL A 527 21.47 -10.01 -11.68
CA VAL A 527 22.93 -9.84 -11.54
C VAL A 527 23.60 -9.01 -12.65
N GLU A 528 22.95 -8.86 -13.81
CA GLU A 528 23.43 -8.04 -14.93
C GLU A 528 22.52 -6.83 -15.21
N ASP A 529 21.62 -6.47 -14.29
CA ASP A 529 20.69 -5.32 -14.38
C ASP A 529 19.86 -5.38 -15.69
N ARG A 530 19.23 -6.54 -15.93
CA ARG A 530 18.49 -6.86 -17.17
C ARG A 530 16.98 -6.92 -17.01
N TRP A 531 16.45 -6.75 -15.80
CA TRP A 531 15.00 -6.67 -15.63
C TRP A 531 14.51 -5.39 -16.30
N VAL A 532 13.32 -5.44 -16.91
CA VAL A 532 12.79 -4.25 -17.60
C VAL A 532 12.58 -3.10 -16.61
N PRO A 533 12.69 -1.84 -17.07
CA PRO A 533 12.55 -0.68 -16.18
C PRO A 533 11.18 -0.67 -15.51
N ALA A 534 11.15 -0.59 -14.19
CA ALA A 534 9.94 -0.33 -13.42
C ALA A 534 9.79 1.18 -13.15
N ARG A 535 8.59 1.64 -12.80
CA ARG A 535 8.44 2.99 -12.21
C ARG A 535 9.28 3.12 -10.94
N ARG A 536 9.69 4.35 -10.65
CA ARG A 536 10.50 4.71 -9.48
C ARG A 536 9.67 5.06 -8.24
N ILE A 537 8.42 4.62 -8.21
CA ILE A 537 7.49 4.97 -7.14
C ILE A 537 6.58 3.81 -6.73
N TRP A 538 6.43 3.66 -5.41
CA TRP A 538 5.40 2.84 -4.77
C TRP A 538 4.96 3.55 -3.49
N ASN A 539 3.91 4.35 -3.60
CA ASN A 539 3.62 5.37 -2.59
C ASN A 539 2.71 4.89 -1.44
N GLN A 540 1.90 3.85 -1.64
CA GLN A 540 0.93 3.38 -0.64
C GLN A 540 0.59 1.89 -0.75
N HIS A 541 -0.19 1.36 0.20
CA HIS A 541 -0.55 -0.06 0.26
C HIS A 541 -1.56 -0.50 -0.80
N THR A 542 -2.48 0.37 -1.20
CA THR A 542 -3.46 0.14 -2.26
C THR A 542 -2.98 0.75 -3.58
N TYR A 543 -1.68 0.61 -3.85
CA TYR A 543 -1.04 1.14 -5.04
C TYR A 543 -1.71 0.63 -6.32
N HIS A 544 -1.95 1.56 -7.23
CA HIS A 544 -2.32 1.34 -8.61
C HIS A 544 -1.73 2.49 -9.42
N VAL A 545 -1.29 2.22 -10.63
CA VAL A 545 -0.32 3.08 -11.33
C VAL A 545 -0.79 4.54 -11.49
N THR A 546 -2.09 4.78 -11.58
CA THR A 546 -2.67 6.11 -11.77
C THR A 546 -2.82 6.93 -10.49
N ASN A 547 -2.72 6.31 -9.30
CA ASN A 547 -3.00 6.97 -8.03
C ASN A 547 -1.91 7.98 -7.61
N VAL A 548 -0.75 7.94 -8.26
CA VAL A 548 0.40 8.79 -7.98
C VAL A 548 1.27 8.93 -9.22
N ARG A 549 1.85 10.11 -9.45
CA ARG A 549 2.85 10.36 -10.51
C ARG A 549 4.25 9.94 -10.04
N GLU A 550 5.21 9.79 -10.96
CA GLU A 550 6.57 9.40 -10.55
C GLU A 550 7.29 10.47 -9.69
N ASP A 551 6.90 11.74 -9.79
CA ASP A 551 7.39 12.83 -8.93
C ASP A 551 6.69 12.87 -7.55
N GLY A 552 5.78 11.94 -7.27
CA GLY A 552 5.05 11.87 -6.01
C GLY A 552 3.81 12.77 -5.93
N THR A 553 3.50 13.54 -6.98
CA THR A 553 2.25 14.30 -7.06
C THR A 553 1.05 13.36 -7.05
N ILE A 554 0.06 13.64 -6.20
CA ILE A 554 -1.26 13.01 -6.24
C ILE A 554 -2.11 13.70 -7.31
N PRO A 555 -2.63 13.01 -8.33
CA PRO A 555 -3.43 13.64 -9.37
C PRO A 555 -4.73 14.24 -8.81
N GLN A 556 -5.04 15.47 -9.21
CA GLN A 556 -6.32 16.12 -8.88
C GLN A 556 -7.51 15.34 -9.48
N VAL A 557 -7.39 14.88 -10.73
CA VAL A 557 -8.37 13.98 -11.35
C VAL A 557 -7.63 12.71 -11.71
N GLU A 558 -7.91 11.64 -10.97
CA GLU A 558 -7.22 10.38 -11.19
C GLU A 558 -7.64 9.73 -12.52
N PRO A 559 -6.71 9.40 -13.43
CA PRO A 559 -7.04 8.58 -14.59
C PRO A 559 -7.55 7.22 -14.14
N LYS A 560 -8.68 6.75 -14.69
CA LYS A 560 -9.26 5.44 -14.37
C LYS A 560 -8.31 4.29 -14.72
N HIS A 561 -7.63 3.68 -13.74
CA HIS A 561 -6.62 2.65 -13.99
C HIS A 561 -7.15 1.45 -14.75
N TRP A 562 -8.41 1.06 -14.51
CA TRP A 562 -9.06 -0.07 -15.20
C TRP A 562 -9.25 0.15 -16.70
N THR A 563 -9.23 1.40 -17.16
CA THR A 563 -9.28 1.74 -18.60
C THR A 563 -7.89 1.92 -19.22
N LYS A 564 -6.83 1.80 -18.41
CA LYS A 564 -5.43 1.93 -18.79
C LYS A 564 -4.77 0.56 -18.72
N LEU A 565 -3.95 0.33 -17.70
CA LEU A 565 -3.23 -0.94 -17.49
C LEU A 565 -4.12 -2.02 -16.88
N ASN A 566 -5.24 -1.64 -16.27
CA ASN A 566 -6.13 -2.55 -15.55
C ASN A 566 -5.45 -3.38 -14.44
N THR A 567 -4.44 -2.79 -13.82
CA THR A 567 -3.61 -3.44 -12.80
C THR A 567 -3.86 -2.91 -11.41
N PHE A 568 -3.72 -3.75 -10.38
CA PHE A 568 -3.89 -3.36 -8.97
C PHE A 568 -2.89 -4.07 -8.04
N ARG A 569 -2.17 -3.30 -7.20
CA ARG A 569 -1.05 -3.78 -6.35
C ARG A 569 0.04 -4.49 -7.14
N THR A 570 0.37 -3.95 -8.30
CA THR A 570 1.46 -4.40 -9.17
C THR A 570 2.19 -3.18 -9.71
N GLN A 571 3.38 -3.39 -10.27
CA GLN A 571 4.15 -2.31 -10.89
C GLN A 571 3.95 -2.30 -12.41
N ALA A 572 4.16 -1.14 -13.04
CA ALA A 572 4.19 -0.96 -14.48
C ALA A 572 5.62 -0.76 -15.01
N GLN A 573 5.81 -1.16 -16.26
CA GLN A 573 7.02 -0.86 -17.00
C GLN A 573 6.98 0.59 -17.51
N ILE A 574 8.16 1.20 -17.62
CA ILE A 574 8.34 2.54 -18.22
C ILE A 574 9.23 2.45 -19.48
N GLY A 575 8.97 3.32 -20.46
CA GLY A 575 9.73 3.42 -21.72
C GLY A 575 9.99 4.88 -22.16
N GLU A 576 10.50 5.09 -23.37
CA GLU A 576 10.67 6.44 -23.95
C GLU A 576 9.30 7.14 -24.09
N GLY A 577 8.91 7.94 -23.11
CA GLY A 577 7.67 8.71 -23.11
C GLY A 577 6.73 8.47 -21.91
N GLY A 578 7.08 7.59 -20.97
CA GLY A 578 6.33 7.36 -19.74
C GLY A 578 5.92 5.90 -19.52
N ILE A 579 4.80 5.69 -18.84
CA ILE A 579 4.23 4.36 -18.55
C ILE A 579 3.84 3.67 -19.87
N CYS A 580 4.14 2.38 -19.97
CA CYS A 580 3.74 1.55 -21.10
C CYS A 580 2.94 0.32 -20.64
N ASP A 581 2.13 -0.20 -21.56
CA ASP A 581 1.32 -1.41 -21.42
C ASP A 581 2.13 -2.59 -21.94
N PRO A 582 2.37 -3.65 -21.14
CA PRO A 582 3.04 -4.85 -21.62
C PRO A 582 2.33 -5.41 -22.87
N VAL A 583 3.05 -5.49 -23.99
CA VAL A 583 2.45 -5.88 -25.28
C VAL A 583 2.05 -7.35 -25.28
N GLY A 584 0.76 -7.62 -25.49
CA GLY A 584 0.18 -8.97 -25.68
C GLY A 584 -0.98 -9.00 -26.66
#